data_AF-A0A1I5V8F7-F1
#
_entry.id   AF-A0A1I5V8F7-F1
#
_cell.length_a   1.000
_cell.length_b   1.000
_cell.length_c   1.000
_cell.angle_alpha   90.00
_cell.angle_beta   90.00
_cell.angle_gamma   90.00
#
_symmetry.space_group_name_H-M   'P 1'
#
loop_
_entity.id
_entity.type
_entity.pdbx_description
1 polymer ?
#
loop_
_entity_poly.entity_id
_entity_poly.type
_entity_poly.pdbx_seq_one_letter_code
_entity_poly.pdbx_strand_id
1 'polypeptide(L)'
;MAGGTSLALVLGHRVSIDLDFFTNTAFDISQVFQVITKSFPSASLLFEQNQMMMFSINAIKVDFVLYPFTWLKPFSTVENIKLISIEDIIPMKLQAVRLYTKSLL
;
A
#
# COMPACT_ATOMS: atom_id res chain seq x y z
N MET A 1 -1.86 -2.10 -5.78
CA MET A 1 -2.63 -1.68 -4.60
C MET A 1 -3.18 -2.89 -3.88
N ALA A 2 -3.31 -2.82 -2.56
CA ALA A 2 -3.91 -3.87 -1.75
C ALA A 2 -4.80 -3.27 -0.65
N GLY A 3 -5.06 -4.05 0.39
CA GLY A 3 -5.62 -3.52 1.63
C GLY A 3 -7.09 -3.14 1.55
N GLY A 4 -7.50 -2.23 2.43
CA GLY A 4 -8.91 -1.85 2.61
C GLY A 4 -9.52 -1.18 1.38
N THR A 5 -8.71 -0.40 0.66
CA THR A 5 -9.14 0.40 -0.48
C THR A 5 -9.22 -0.41 -1.76
N SER A 6 -8.28 -1.34 -1.99
CA SER A 6 -8.40 -2.32 -3.09
C SER A 6 -9.67 -3.15 -2.98
N LEU A 7 -10.02 -3.61 -1.76
CA LEU A 7 -11.27 -4.36 -1.53
C LEU A 7 -12.52 -3.49 -1.69
N ALA A 8 -12.50 -2.25 -1.19
CA ALA A 8 -13.60 -1.31 -1.34
C ALA A 8 -13.88 -0.97 -2.81
N LEU A 9 -12.82 -0.81 -3.62
CA LEU A 9 -12.94 -0.55 -5.06
C LEU A 9 -13.60 -1.71 -5.81
N VAL A 10 -13.23 -2.96 -5.49
CA VAL A 10 -13.76 -4.16 -6.17
C VAL A 10 -15.18 -4.49 -5.72
N LEU A 11 -15.47 -4.39 -4.42
CA LEU A 11 -16.74 -4.84 -3.83
C LEU A 11 -17.79 -3.73 -3.69
N GLY A 12 -17.38 -2.45 -3.71
CA GLY A 12 -18.28 -1.30 -3.58
C GLY A 12 -19.03 -1.20 -2.25
N HIS A 13 -18.62 -1.96 -1.23
CA HIS A 13 -19.42 -2.15 0.00
C HIS A 13 -19.19 -1.08 1.09
N ARG A 14 -18.14 -0.27 0.97
CA ARG A 14 -17.85 0.85 1.90
C ARG A 14 -16.89 1.85 1.27
N VAL A 15 -16.75 3.02 1.90
CA VAL A 15 -15.69 3.99 1.59
C VAL A 15 -14.38 3.61 2.30
N SER A 16 -13.25 3.78 1.62
CA SER A 16 -11.89 3.59 2.14
C SER A 16 -10.97 4.59 1.45
N ILE A 17 -10.17 5.34 2.21
CA ILE A 17 -9.49 6.56 1.72
C ILE A 17 -7.98 6.35 1.56
N ASP A 18 -7.35 5.58 2.44
CA ASP A 18 -5.90 5.35 2.42
C ASP A 18 -5.47 4.52 1.20
N LEU A 19 -4.29 4.80 0.64
CA LEU A 19 -3.76 4.08 -0.51
C LEU A 19 -2.53 3.27 -0.12
N ASP A 20 -2.63 1.94 -0.16
CA ASP A 20 -1.53 1.03 0.12
C ASP A 20 -0.99 0.39 -1.17
N PHE A 21 0.26 0.69 -1.52
CA PHE A 21 0.99 0.13 -2.66
C PHE A 21 2.06 -0.85 -2.18
N PHE A 22 2.04 -2.07 -2.74
CA PHE A 22 2.99 -3.12 -2.40
C PHE A 22 3.72 -3.62 -3.64
N THR A 23 4.97 -4.00 -3.43
CA THR A 23 5.81 -4.69 -4.41
C THR A 23 6.58 -5.81 -3.71
N ASN A 24 6.93 -6.87 -4.43
CA ASN A 24 7.81 -7.93 -3.94
C ASN A 24 9.27 -7.74 -4.36
N THR A 25 9.58 -6.63 -5.04
CA THR A 25 10.93 -6.24 -5.44
C THR A 25 11.34 -4.96 -4.74
N ALA A 26 12.60 -4.87 -4.31
CA ALA A 26 13.15 -3.60 -3.84
C ALA A 26 12.97 -2.51 -4.90
N PHE A 27 12.78 -1.29 -4.43
CA PHE A 27 12.52 -0.11 -5.23
C PHE A 27 13.42 1.03 -4.77
N ASP A 28 13.74 1.94 -5.69
CA ASP A 28 14.56 3.11 -5.40
C ASP A 28 13.71 4.17 -4.67
N ILE A 29 14.04 4.36 -3.39
CA ILE A 29 13.42 5.32 -2.49
C ILE A 29 13.54 6.77 -3.03
N SER A 30 14.72 7.11 -3.55
CA SER A 30 14.97 8.46 -4.10
C SER A 30 14.14 8.69 -5.36
N GLN A 31 14.01 7.68 -6.22
CA GLN A 31 13.17 7.76 -7.40
C GLN A 31 11.70 7.96 -7.05
N VAL A 32 11.17 7.19 -6.09
CA VAL A 32 9.78 7.34 -5.62
C VAL A 32 9.57 8.74 -5.02
N PHE A 33 10.46 9.20 -4.15
CA PHE A 33 10.40 10.53 -3.56
C PHE A 33 10.34 11.62 -4.63
N GLN A 34 11.23 11.57 -5.62
CA GLN A 34 11.28 12.55 -6.71
C GLN A 34 10.01 12.54 -7.55
N VAL A 35 9.50 11.36 -7.92
CA VAL A 35 8.26 11.24 -8.72
C VAL A 35 7.07 11.81 -7.96
N ILE A 36 6.94 11.49 -6.67
CA ILE A 36 5.82 11.94 -5.83
C ILE A 36 5.86 13.44 -5.62
N THR A 37 6.99 13.99 -5.18
CA THR A 37 7.12 15.43 -4.89
C THR A 37 7.04 16.30 -6.14
N LYS A 38 7.48 15.79 -7.30
CA LYS A 38 7.31 16.47 -8.59
C LYS A 38 5.85 16.48 -9.05
N SER A 39 5.13 15.39 -8.85
CA SER A 39 3.75 15.24 -9.34
C SER A 39 2.72 15.88 -8.40
N PHE A 40 3.03 15.93 -7.10
CA PHE A 40 2.13 16.38 -6.06
C PHE A 40 2.85 17.38 -5.15
N PRO A 41 2.76 18.69 -5.41
CA PRO A 41 3.42 19.72 -4.59
C PRO A 41 2.97 19.75 -3.12
N SER A 42 1.80 19.19 -2.80
CA SER A 42 1.29 19.06 -1.44
C SER A 42 1.78 17.80 -0.71
N ALA A 43 2.57 16.95 -1.38
CA ALA A 43 3.08 15.73 -0.78
C ALA A 43 4.06 16.05 0.36
N SER A 44 3.82 15.43 1.51
CA SER A 44 4.70 15.46 2.67
C SER A 44 5.12 14.04 3.00
N LEU A 45 6.44 13.81 3.10
CA LEU A 45 6.97 12.55 3.58
C LEU A 45 6.78 12.49 5.09
N LEU A 46 6.07 11.48 5.58
CA LEU A 46 5.78 11.28 7.01
C LEU A 46 6.75 10.27 7.64
N PHE A 47 7.14 9.24 6.88
CA PHE A 47 7.99 8.16 7.36
C PHE A 47 8.73 7.52 6.19
N GLU A 48 10.00 7.18 6.41
CA GLU A 48 10.83 6.41 5.49
C GLU A 48 11.75 5.50 6.29
N GLN A 49 11.63 4.19 6.09
CA GLN A 49 12.55 3.22 6.68
C GLN A 49 12.42 1.86 5.98
N ASN A 50 13.53 1.13 5.78
CA ASN A 50 13.53 -0.29 5.41
C ASN A 50 12.60 -0.64 4.22
N GLN A 51 12.68 0.07 3.09
CA GLN A 51 11.81 -0.13 1.93
C GLN A 51 10.31 0.14 2.20
N MET A 52 10.03 1.03 3.16
CA MET A 52 8.71 1.57 3.45
C MET A 52 8.78 3.10 3.34
N MET A 53 7.86 3.68 2.59
CA MET A 53 7.65 5.13 2.52
C MET A 53 6.19 5.45 2.76
N MET A 54 5.93 6.48 3.56
CA MET A 54 4.59 6.98 3.84
C MET A 54 4.53 8.46 3.52
N PHE A 55 3.59 8.83 2.68
CA PHE A 55 3.29 10.21 2.34
C PHE A 55 1.90 10.61 2.86
N SER A 56 1.74 11.89 3.17
CA SER A 56 0.43 12.55 3.15
C SER A 56 0.36 13.41 1.90
N ILE A 57 -0.61 13.13 1.03
CA ILE A 57 -0.87 13.85 -0.21
C ILE A 57 -2.30 14.34 -0.17
N ASN A 58 -2.53 15.66 -0.10
CA ASN A 58 -3.87 16.24 0.07
C ASN A 58 -4.64 15.62 1.26
N ALA A 59 -3.95 15.41 2.39
CA ALA A 59 -4.47 14.74 3.60
C ALA A 59 -4.88 13.26 3.42
N ILE A 60 -4.53 12.63 2.29
CA ILE A 60 -4.68 11.19 2.07
C ILE A 60 -3.35 10.50 2.37
N LYS A 61 -3.39 9.45 3.19
CA LYS A 61 -2.22 8.62 3.48
C LYS A 61 -1.92 7.72 2.28
N VAL A 62 -0.66 7.72 1.85
CA VAL A 62 -0.17 6.91 0.74
C VAL A 62 1.08 6.15 1.17
N ASP A 63 0.97 4.83 1.24
CA ASP A 63 2.03 3.93 1.68
C ASP A 63 2.63 3.17 0.49
N PHE A 64 3.96 3.11 0.43
CA PHE A 64 4.73 2.25 -0.49
C PHE A 64 5.53 1.27 0.35
N VAL A 65 5.32 -0.03 0.14
CA VAL A 65 5.87 -1.08 1.01
C VAL A 65 6.46 -2.22 0.20
N LEU A 66 7.70 -2.61 0.50
CA LEU A 66 8.23 -3.90 0.07
C LEU A 66 7.59 -5.02 0.91
N TYR A 67 6.84 -5.89 0.24
CA TYR A 67 6.30 -7.13 0.78
C TYR A 67 7.02 -8.29 0.10
N PRO A 68 8.12 -8.81 0.67
CA PRO A 68 9.04 -9.73 -0.01
C PRO A 68 8.53 -11.18 -0.02
N PHE A 69 7.23 -11.37 -0.24
CA PHE A 69 6.60 -12.67 -0.41
C PHE A 69 6.16 -12.85 -1.86
N THR A 70 6.10 -14.11 -2.30
CA THR A 70 5.62 -14.44 -3.64
C THR A 70 4.11 -14.29 -3.69
N TRP A 71 3.59 -13.67 -4.76
CA TRP A 71 2.16 -13.55 -5.00
C TRP A 71 1.55 -14.92 -5.31
N LEU A 72 0.45 -15.25 -4.64
CA LEU A 72 -0.30 -16.49 -4.78
C LEU A 72 -1.10 -16.51 -6.09
N LYS A 73 -1.56 -15.34 -6.53
CA LYS A 73 -2.41 -15.18 -7.71
C LYS A 73 -1.93 -14.01 -8.59
N PRO A 74 -2.29 -14.02 -9.88
CA PRO A 74 -2.03 -12.87 -10.76
C PRO A 74 -2.79 -11.63 -10.28
N PHE A 75 -2.25 -10.45 -10.59
CA PHE A 75 -2.93 -9.19 -10.35
C PHE A 75 -4.11 -9.01 -11.31
N SER A 76 -5.21 -8.45 -10.80
CA SER A 76 -6.24 -7.85 -11.66
C SER A 76 -5.89 -6.39 -11.97
N THR A 77 -6.49 -5.81 -13.00
CA THR A 77 -6.27 -4.40 -13.36
C THR A 77 -7.61 -3.68 -13.45
N VAL A 78 -7.72 -2.54 -12.77
CA VAL A 78 -8.86 -1.63 -12.82
C VAL A 78 -8.32 -0.24 -13.10
N GLU A 79 -8.80 0.44 -14.15
CA GLU A 79 -8.35 1.79 -14.53
C GLU A 79 -6.81 1.93 -14.58
N ASN A 80 -6.11 0.93 -15.13
CA ASN A 80 -4.64 0.83 -15.21
C ASN A 80 -3.92 0.65 -13.86
N ILE A 81 -4.66 0.45 -12.77
CA ILE A 81 -4.12 0.15 -11.44
C ILE A 81 -4.13 -1.36 -11.23
N LYS A 82 -2.95 -1.93 -10.93
CA LYS A 82 -2.83 -3.34 -10.54
C LYS A 82 -3.35 -3.54 -9.12
N LEU A 83 -4.28 -4.46 -8.95
CA LEU A 83 -4.84 -4.86 -7.66
C LEU A 83 -4.32 -6.23 -7.26
N ILE A 84 -3.89 -6.34 -6.01
CA ILE A 84 -3.50 -7.61 -5.39
C ILE A 84 -4.75 -8.46 -5.18
N SER A 85 -4.63 -9.76 -5.42
CA SER A 85 -5.74 -10.70 -5.28
C SER A 85 -6.28 -10.72 -3.85
N ILE A 86 -7.54 -11.15 -3.69
CA ILE A 86 -8.12 -11.29 -2.36
C ILE A 86 -7.36 -12.35 -1.56
N GLU A 87 -6.95 -13.43 -2.21
CA GLU A 87 -6.19 -14.54 -1.63
C GLU A 87 -4.84 -14.09 -1.07
N ASP A 88 -4.18 -13.14 -1.74
CA ASP A 88 -2.95 -12.50 -1.26
C ASP A 88 -3.22 -11.48 -0.14
N ILE A 89 -4.35 -10.77 -0.17
CA ILE A 89 -4.71 -9.78 0.86
C ILE A 89 -5.05 -10.42 2.21
N ILE A 90 -5.64 -11.62 2.22
CA ILE A 90 -6.01 -12.35 3.45
C ILE A 90 -4.82 -12.52 4.41
N PRO A 91 -3.69 -13.14 4.02
CA PRO A 91 -2.53 -13.30 4.91
C PRO A 91 -1.92 -11.95 5.32
N MET A 92 -1.95 -10.93 4.45
CA MET A 92 -1.50 -9.57 4.80
C MET A 92 -2.34 -8.98 5.96
N LYS A 93 -3.67 -9.14 5.91
CA LYS A 93 -4.56 -8.68 6.99
C LYS A 93 -4.34 -9.45 8.29
N LEU A 94 -4.17 -10.77 8.22
CA LEU A 94 -3.88 -11.60 9.38
C LEU A 94 -2.56 -11.20 10.06
N GLN A 95 -1.51 -10.95 9.26
CA GLN A 95 -0.23 -10.47 9.76
C GLN A 95 -0.36 -9.13 10.46
N ALA A 96 -1.09 -8.17 9.86
CA ALA A 96 -1.31 -6.86 10.45
C ALA A 96 -1.97 -6.97 11.83
N VAL A 97 -3.08 -7.72 11.94
CA VAL A 97 -3.78 -7.93 13.23
C VAL A 97 -2.85 -8.54 14.27
N ARG A 98 -2.08 -9.58 13.91
CA ARG A 98 -1.10 -10.20 14.82
C ARG A 98 -0.07 -9.20 15.37
N LEU A 99 0.43 -8.30 14.52
CA LEU A 99 1.40 -7.29 14.93
C LEU A 99 0.79 -6.27 15.89
N TYR A 100 -0.44 -5.83 15.65
CA TYR A 100 -1.17 -4.94 16.57
C TYR A 100 -1.39 -5.57 17.94
N THR A 101 -1.69 -6.87 18.01
CA THR A 101 -1.87 -7.55 19.31
C THR A 101 -0.55 -7.67 20.08
N LYS A 102 0.59 -7.84 19.39
CA LYS A 102 1.90 -7.85 20.04
C LYS A 102 2.36 -6.50 20.58
N SER A 103 1.90 -5.38 20.01
CA SER A 103 2.26 -4.04 20.52
C SER A 103 1.46 -3.61 21.77
N LEU A 104 0.45 -4.40 22.16
CA LEU A 104 -0.41 -4.14 23.33
C LEU A 104 -0.08 -5.03 24.54
N LEU A 105 0.94 -5.90 24.43
CA LEU A 105 1.47 -6.77 25.48
C LEU A 105 2.95 -6.44 25.71
#